data_AF-A0A8F1SBD7-F1
#
_entry.id   AF-A0A8F1SBD7-F1
#
_cell.length_a   1.000
_cell.length_b   1.000
_cell.length_c   1.000
_cell.angle_alpha   90.00
_cell.angle_beta   90.00
_cell.angle_gamma   90.00
#
_symmetry.space_group_name_H-M   'P 1'
#
loop_
_entity.id
_entity.type
_entity.pdbx_description
1 polymer ?
#
loop_
_entity_poly.entity_id
_entity_poly.type
_entity_poly.pdbx_seq_one_letter_code
_entity_poly.pdbx_strand_id
1 'polypeptide(L)' 'MKAGASLVGLITGLFFEGPQLIGRINRELVQLLKNDGFSSISEAIGADFNKKQKKSKKL' A
#
# COMPACT_ATOMS: atom_id res chain seq x y z
N MET A 1 1.39 -3.97 1.04
CA MET A 1 -0.08 -4.06 0.91
C MET A 1 -0.47 -4.95 -0.26
N LYS A 2 0.01 -4.67 -1.49
CA LYS A 2 -0.25 -5.51 -2.68
C LYS A 2 0.08 -7.00 -2.51
N ALA A 3 1.15 -7.30 -1.78
CA ALA A 3 1.53 -8.66 -1.38
C ALA A 3 0.67 -9.28 -0.25
N GLY A 4 -0.36 -8.60 0.27
CA GLY A 4 -1.32 -9.15 1.24
C GLY A 4 -1.22 -8.63 2.68
N ALA A 5 -0.20 -7.83 3.03
CA ALA A 5 -0.08 -7.29 4.38
C ALA A 5 -1.09 -6.16 4.67
N SER A 6 -1.80 -6.26 5.80
CA SER A 6 -2.75 -5.25 6.32
C SER A 6 -2.11 -4.23 7.26
N LEU A 7 -0.95 -4.56 7.84
CA LEU A 7 -0.15 -3.67 8.68
C LEU A 7 1.34 -3.91 8.38
N VAL A 8 2.14 -2.85 8.44
CA VAL A 8 3.60 -2.91 8.30
C VAL A 8 4.21 -2.17 9.48
N GLY A 9 5.16 -2.83 10.17
CA GLY A 9 5.94 -2.25 11.25
C GLY A 9 7.36 -1.92 10.79
N LEU A 10 7.98 -0.92 11.41
CA LEU A 10 9.33 -0.48 11.07
C LEU A 10 10.09 -0.09 12.34
N ILE A 11 11.24 -0.73 12.56
CA ILE A 11 12.09 -0.51 13.74
C ILE A 11 13.45 0.02 13.30
N THR A 12 14.19 -0.74 12.49
CA THR A 12 15.55 -0.38 12.06
C THR A 12 15.60 0.96 11.34
N GLY A 13 14.66 1.23 10.43
CA GLY A 13 14.66 2.49 9.68
C GLY A 13 14.42 3.72 10.56
N LEU A 14 13.79 3.61 11.74
CA LEU A 14 13.69 4.74 12.68
C LEU A 14 15.05 5.12 13.27
N PHE A 15 15.93 4.14 13.50
CA PHE A 15 17.27 4.38 14.03
C PHE A 15 18.19 5.04 12.99
N PHE A 16 18.10 4.64 11.74
CA PHE A 16 19.00 5.13 10.68
C PHE A 16 18.51 6.41 10.00
N GLU A 17 17.21 6.54 9.76
CA GLU A 17 16.63 7.67 9.01
C GLU A 17 15.97 8.71 9.93
N GLY A 18 15.87 8.40 11.22
CA GLY A 18 15.21 9.24 12.22
C GLY A 18 13.68 9.20 12.17
N PRO A 19 13.01 9.86 13.13
CA PRO A 19 11.55 9.77 13.31
C PRO A 19 10.75 10.36 12.14
N GLN A 20 11.35 11.28 11.35
CA GLN A 20 10.70 11.93 10.21
C GLN A 20 10.37 10.96 9.07
N LEU A 21 11.03 9.80 9.03
CA LEU A 21 10.81 8.76 8.03
C LEU A 21 9.34 8.34 7.94
N ILE A 22 8.63 8.24 9.06
CA ILE A 22 7.23 7.83 9.09
C ILE A 22 6.33 8.80 8.31
N GLY A 23 6.58 10.11 8.48
CA GLY A 23 5.86 11.14 7.74
C GLY A 23 6.12 11.08 6.23
N ARG A 24 7.35 10.76 5.84
CA ARG A 24 7.72 10.56 4.42
C ARG A 24 7.02 9.34 3.83
N ILE A 25 7.09 8.19 4.51
CA ILE A 25 6.43 6.94 4.10
C ILE A 25 4.94 7.17 3.85
N ASN A 26 4.24 7.85 4.77
CA ASN A 26 2.81 8.10 4.62
C ASN A 26 2.48 8.97 3.40
N ARG A 27 3.29 10.00 3.12
CA ARG A 27 3.10 10.88 1.96
C ARG A 27 3.34 10.16 0.64
N GLU A 28 4.44 9.43 0.55
CA GLU A 28 4.81 8.66 -0.65
C GLU A 28 3.83 7.50 -0.88
N LEU A 29 3.36 6.84 0.19
CA LEU A 29 2.35 5.78 0.09
C LEU A 29 1.06 6.29 -0.58
N VAL A 30 0.57 7.48 -0.22
CA VAL A 30 -0.62 8.08 -0.85
C VAL A 30 -0.39 8.32 -2.35
N GLN A 31 0.81 8.78 -2.73
CA GLN A 31 1.16 8.97 -4.14
C GLN A 31 1.21 7.65 -4.90
N LEU A 32 1.85 6.63 -4.32
CA LEU A 32 1.93 5.29 -4.91
C LEU A 32 0.55 4.64 -5.08
N LEU A 33 -0.33 4.76 -4.10
CA LEU A 33 -1.71 4.27 -4.21
C LEU A 33 -2.47 4.93 -5.35
N LYS A 34 -2.36 6.26 -5.49
CA LYS A 34 -2.99 7.00 -6.60
C LYS A 34 -2.43 6.58 -7.96
N ASN A 35 -1.11 6.42 -8.07
CA ASN A 35 -0.45 5.98 -9.30
C ASN A 35 -0.87 4.56 -9.69
N ASP A 36 -1.10 3.69 -8.71
CA ASP A 36 -1.63 2.34 -8.91
C ASP A 36 -3.16 2.32 -9.15
N GLY A 37 -3.85 3.46 -9.09
CA GLY A 37 -5.28 3.61 -9.33
C GLY A 37 -6.18 3.16 -8.17
N PHE A 38 -5.64 3.11 -6.95
CA PHE A 38 -6.40 2.78 -5.74
C PHE A 38 -6.92 4.04 -5.04
N SER A 39 -8.17 4.00 -4.59
CA SER A 39 -8.80 5.07 -3.81
C SER A 39 -8.52 4.96 -2.31
N SER A 40 -8.20 3.75 -1.85
CA SER A 40 -7.94 3.44 -0.45
C SER A 40 -6.92 2.32 -0.27
N ILE A 41 -6.31 2.25 0.92
CA ILE A 41 -5.38 1.18 1.31
C ILE A 41 -6.02 -0.20 1.17
N SER A 42 -7.29 -0.35 1.55
CA SER A 42 -8.01 -1.63 1.52
C SER A 42 -8.09 -2.24 0.12
N GLU A 43 -8.19 -1.42 -0.92
CA GLU A 43 -8.19 -1.90 -2.31
C GLU A 43 -6.83 -2.45 -2.74
N ALA A 44 -5.76 -1.97 -2.15
CA ALA A 44 -4.40 -2.39 -2.45
C ALA A 44 -3.99 -3.66 -1.69
N ILE A 45 -4.74 -4.13 -0.68
CA ILE A 45 -4.37 -5.32 0.10
C ILE A 45 -4.56 -6.58 -0.77
N GLY A 46 -3.49 -7.34 -0.98
CA GLY A 46 -3.52 -8.60 -1.74
C GLY A 46 -3.75 -8.43 -3.25
N ALA A 47 -3.64 -7.20 -3.77
CA ALA A 47 -3.88 -6.88 -5.18
C ALA A 47 -3.04 -7.71 -6.16
N ASP A 48 -1.82 -8.11 -5.78
CA ASP A 48 -0.94 -8.91 -6.64
C ASP A 48 -1.52 -10.31 -6.94
N PHE A 49 -2.37 -10.82 -6.05
CA PHE A 49 -2.99 -12.13 -6.15
C PHE A 49 -4.47 -12.07 -6.61
N ASN A 50 -5.09 -10.88 -6.59
CA ASN A 50 -6.52 -10.68 -6.85
C ASN A 50 -6.91 -10.37 -8.31
N LYS A 51 -6.04 -10.61 -9.30
CA LYS A 51 -6.30 -10.36 -10.74
C LYS A 51 -7.55 -11.05 -11.33
N LYS A 52 -8.18 -12.01 -10.62
CA LYS A 52 -9.39 -12.71 -11.10
C LYS A 52 -10.72 -11.95 -10.94
N GLN A 53 -10.83 -10.92 -10.08
CA GLN A 53 -12.15 -10.33 -9.77
C GLN A 53 -12.62 -9.20 -10.71
N LYS A 54 -11.74 -8.55 -11.48
CA LYS A 54 -12.15 -7.42 -12.36
C LYS A 54 -12.91 -7.84 -13.64
N LYS A 55 -13.04 -9.14 -13.96
CA LYS A 55 -13.82 -9.62 -15.12
C LYS A 55 -15.29 -10.01 -14.82
N SER A 56 -15.74 -10.02 -13.56
CA SER A 56 -17.09 -10.54 -13.22
C SER A 56 -18.16 -9.46 -12.96
N LYS A 57 -17.82 -8.16 -12.99
CA LYS A 57 -18.80 -7.06 -12.81
C LYS A 57 -19.26 -6.42 -14.14
N LYS A 58 -19.12 -7.13 -15.25
CA LYS A 58 -19.67 -6.72 -16.56
C LYS A 58 -20.59 -7.84 -17.07
N LEU A 59 -21.73 -8.00 -16.38
CA LEU A 59 -22.92 -8.70 -16.83
C LEU A 59 -24.06 -7.68 -16.75
#